data_AF-A0A935S5R3-F1
#
_entry.id   AF-A0A935S5R3-F1
#
_cell.length_a   1.000
_cell.length_b   1.000
_cell.length_c   1.000
_cell.angle_alpha   90.00
_cell.angle_beta   90.00
_cell.angle_gamma   90.00
#
_symmetry.space_group_name_H-M   'P 1'
#
loop_
_entity.id
_entity.type
_entity.pdbx_description
1 polymer ?
#
loop_
_entity_poly.entity_id
_entity_poly.type
_entity_poly.pdbx_seq_one_letter_code
_entity_poly.pdbx_strand_id
1 'polypeptide(L)' 'MKKLLLILVLLTSFNVRSQRITLEDVWSKSTYGAKGIQGFNAMNDGVSYTDVSEKDGYYEISKFLIKMAQK' A
#
# COMPACT_ATOMS: atom_id res chain seq x y z
N MET A 1 -14.24 -25.12 35.80
CA MET A 1 -15.12 -24.23 35.01
C MET A 1 -14.34 -23.15 34.25
N LYS A 2 -13.61 -22.25 34.91
CA LYS A 2 -12.92 -21.10 34.25
C LYS A 2 -11.88 -21.50 33.18
N LYS A 3 -11.13 -22.60 33.40
CA LYS A 3 -10.15 -23.14 32.44
C LYS A 3 -10.79 -23.68 31.15
N LEU A 4 -12.01 -24.21 31.24
CA LEU A 4 -12.76 -24.74 30.09
C LEU A 4 -13.27 -23.60 29.19
N LEU A 5 -13.71 -22.52 29.83
CA LEU A 5 -14.10 -21.26 29.15
C LEU A 5 -12.94 -20.66 28.38
N LEU A 6 -11.73 -20.68 28.95
CA LEU A 6 -10.51 -20.19 28.29
C LEU A 6 -10.15 -20.98 27.04
N ILE A 7 -10.30 -22.31 27.07
CA ILE A 7 -10.05 -23.18 25.90
C ILE A 7 -11.08 -22.93 24.80
N LEU A 8 -12.36 -22.71 25.15
CA LEU A 8 -13.41 -22.42 24.19
C LEU A 8 -13.18 -21.10 23.44
N VAL A 9 -12.63 -20.09 24.12
CA VAL A 9 -12.29 -18.78 23.51
C VAL A 9 -11.10 -18.88 22.56
N LEU A 10 -10.13 -19.77 22.81
CA LEU A 10 -9.01 -19.99 21.90
C LEU A 10 -9.39 -20.75 20.62
N LEU A 11 -10.45 -21.57 20.66
CA LEU A 11 -10.88 -22.36 19.50
C LEU A 11 -11.60 -21.51 18.44
N THR A 12 -12.20 -20.39 18.82
CA THR A 12 -12.91 -19.49 17.88
C THR A 12 -11.99 -18.54 17.13
N SER A 13 -10.72 -18.41 17.54
CA SER A 13 -9.77 -17.43 16.99
C SER A 13 -9.17 -17.83 15.63
N PHE A 14 -9.33 -19.09 15.19
CA PHE A 14 -8.70 -19.63 13.99
C PHE A 14 -9.53 -19.51 12.69
N ASN A 15 -10.36 -18.47 12.56
CA ASN A 15 -11.00 -18.15 11.29
C ASN A 15 -10.02 -17.42 10.36
N VAL A 16 -8.98 -18.12 9.90
CA VAL A 16 -8.08 -17.61 8.86
C VAL A 16 -8.80 -17.70 7.52
N ARG A 17 -9.48 -16.61 7.13
CA ARG A 17 -10.15 -16.52 5.83
C ARG A 17 -9.11 -16.18 4.76
N SER A 18 -8.65 -17.18 4.02
CA SER A 18 -7.82 -16.96 2.83
C SER A 18 -8.59 -16.11 1.82
N GLN A 19 -7.94 -15.08 1.27
CA GLN A 19 -8.49 -14.33 0.15
C GLN A 19 -8.49 -15.23 -1.09
N ARG A 20 -9.56 -15.16 -1.89
CA ARG A 20 -9.61 -15.85 -3.18
C ARG A 20 -8.93 -14.96 -4.21
N ILE A 21 -7.72 -15.32 -4.62
CA ILE A 21 -6.95 -14.63 -5.66
C ILE A 21 -7.41 -15.17 -7.02
N THR A 22 -7.76 -14.30 -7.97
CA THR A 22 -8.05 -14.70 -9.35
C THR A 22 -6.92 -14.30 -10.31
N LEU A 23 -6.96 -14.84 -11.54
CA LEU A 23 -5.99 -14.46 -12.59
C LEU A 23 -6.12 -12.97 -12.94
N GLU A 24 -7.32 -12.41 -12.92
CA GLU A 24 -7.58 -10.99 -13.19
C GLU A 24 -6.95 -10.09 -12.12
N ASP A 25 -6.96 -10.52 -10.85
CA ASP A 25 -6.35 -9.77 -9.75
C ASP A 25 -4.82 -9.70 -9.88
N VAL A 26 -4.20 -10.73 -10.46
CA VAL A 26 -2.74 -10.79 -10.70
C VAL A 26 -2.35 -10.07 -11.99
N TRP A 27 -2.98 -10.39 -13.11
CA TRP A 27 -2.53 -9.98 -14.44
C TRP A 27 -3.20 -8.71 -14.96
N SER A 28 -4.48 -8.49 -14.64
CA SER A 28 -5.24 -7.35 -15.18
C SER A 28 -5.17 -6.15 -14.24
N LYS A 29 -5.40 -6.36 -12.94
CA LYS A 29 -5.47 -5.28 -11.95
C LYS A 29 -4.16 -5.02 -11.23
N SER A 30 -3.20 -5.94 -11.28
CA SER A 30 -1.98 -5.90 -10.46
C SER A 30 -2.28 -5.57 -8.98
N THR A 31 -3.36 -6.16 -8.44
CA THR A 31 -3.88 -5.81 -7.10
C THR A 31 -2.86 -6.05 -5.99
N TYR A 32 -1.95 -7.01 -6.23
CA TYR A 32 -0.87 -7.38 -5.32
C TYR A 32 0.52 -6.90 -5.80
N GLY A 33 0.57 -6.12 -6.88
CA GLY A 33 1.82 -5.53 -7.36
C GLY A 33 2.35 -4.51 -6.37
N ALA A 34 3.67 -4.44 -6.21
CA ALA A 34 4.29 -3.37 -5.44
C ALA A 34 3.94 -2.02 -6.09
N LYS A 35 3.36 -1.10 -5.32
CA LYS A 35 3.26 0.30 -5.74
C LYS A 35 4.67 0.87 -5.72
N GLY A 36 5.35 0.85 -6.87
CA GLY A 36 6.55 1.65 -7.05
C GLY A 36 6.23 3.12 -6.82
N ILE A 37 7.18 3.88 -6.28
CA ILE A 37 7.07 5.34 -6.27
C ILE A 37 7.33 5.78 -7.71
N GLN A 38 6.28 5.80 -8.52
CA GLN A 38 6.36 6.36 -9.86
C GLN A 38 6.72 7.83 -9.75
N GLY A 39 7.60 8.33 -10.62
CA GLY A 39 7.83 9.77 -10.75
C GLY A 39 8.84 10.39 -9.78
N PHE A 40 9.31 9.72 -8.72
CA PHE A 40 10.29 10.30 -7.79
C PHE A 40 11.63 10.59 -8.46
N ASN A 41 11.91 11.86 -8.74
CA ASN A 41 13.20 12.33 -9.25
C ASN A 41 13.74 13.45 -8.36
N ALA A 42 14.86 13.19 -7.68
CA ALA A 42 15.54 14.21 -6.90
C ALA A 42 16.08 15.32 -7.81
N MET A 43 15.86 16.57 -7.42
CA MET A 43 16.36 17.73 -8.15
C MET A 43 17.79 18.07 -7.74
N ASN A 44 18.52 18.75 -8.62
CA ASN A 44 19.89 19.21 -8.34
C ASN A 44 19.99 20.24 -7.21
N ASP A 45 18.86 20.77 -6.73
CA ASP A 45 18.83 21.65 -5.54
C ASP A 45 19.02 20.87 -4.22
N GLY A 46 18.96 19.54 -4.25
CA GLY A 46 19.15 18.67 -3.09
C GLY A 46 18.04 18.73 -2.03
N VAL A 47 17.01 19.52 -2.25
CA VAL A 47 15.92 19.77 -1.27
C VAL A 47 14.54 19.49 -1.83
N SER A 48 14.43 19.23 -3.13
CA SER A 48 13.17 18.98 -3.81
C SER A 48 13.20 17.71 -4.65
N TYR A 49 12.02 17.15 -4.89
CA TYR A 49 11.81 16.10 -5.87
C TYR A 49 10.63 16.47 -6.77
N THR A 50 10.59 15.92 -7.98
CA THR A 50 9.37 15.95 -8.81
C THR A 50 8.62 14.64 -8.65
N ASP A 51 7.30 14.69 -8.79
CA ASP A 51 6.44 13.52 -8.87
C ASP A 51 5.52 13.62 -10.09
N VAL A 52 5.04 12.48 -10.58
CA VAL A 52 4.08 12.40 -11.68
C VAL A 52 2.74 11.97 -11.09
N SER A 53 1.75 12.84 -11.13
CA SER A 53 0.40 12.54 -10.65
C SER A 53 -0.60 12.57 -11.80
N GLU A 54 -1.52 11.61 -11.81
CA GLU A 54 -2.67 11.63 -12.69
C GLU A 54 -3.77 12.51 -12.09
N LYS A 55 -4.25 13.48 -12.86
CA LYS A 55 -5.36 14.37 -12.51
C LYS A 55 -6.31 14.48 -13.69
N ASP A 56 -7.54 14.03 -13.50
CA ASP A 56 -8.62 14.10 -14.50
C ASP A 56 -8.24 13.50 -15.87
N GLY A 57 -7.46 12.41 -15.88
CA GLY A 57 -7.01 11.72 -17.10
C GLY A 57 -5.79 12.33 -17.79
N TYR A 58 -5.18 13.36 -17.21
CA TYR A 58 -3.91 13.93 -17.66
C TYR A 58 -2.81 13.68 -16.64
N TYR A 59 -1.57 13.57 -17.11
CA TYR A 59 -0.40 13.46 -16.25
C TYR A 59 0.21 14.85 -16.04
N GLU A 60 0.30 15.26 -14.77
CA GLU A 60 0.98 16.48 -14.34
C GLU A 60 2.30 16.12 -13.65
N ILE A 61 3.35 16.91 -13.91
CA ILE A 61 4.60 16.85 -13.16
C ILE A 61 4.60 17.98 -12.15
N SER A 62 4.58 17.64 -10.86
CA SER A 62 4.57 18.61 -9.77
C SER A 62 5.87 18.54 -8.96
N LYS A 63 6.33 19.69 -8.46
CA LYS A 63 7.53 19.80 -7.62
C LYS A 63 7.14 19.82 -6.14
N PHE A 64 7.82 19.00 -5.34
CA PHE A 64 7.63 18.89 -3.90
C PHE A 64 8.95 19.08 -3.16
N LEU A 65 8.88 19.63 -1.95
CA LEU A 65 10.03 19.64 -1.05
C LEU A 65 10.22 18.25 -0.45
N ILE A 66 11.46 17.79 -0.35
CA ILE A 66 11.87 16.63 0.45
C ILE A 66 11.76 17.04 1.91
N LYS A 67 10.53 17.27 2.40
CA LYS A 67 10.33 17.53 3.82
C LYS A 67 10.47 16.18 4.50
N MET A 68 11.52 16.02 5.32
CA MET A 68 11.72 14.87 6.20
C MET A 68 10.37 14.54 6.83
N ALA A 69 9.84 13.36 6.51
CA ALA A 69 8.55 12.90 6.99
C ALA A 69 8.45 13.21 8.49
N GLN A 70 7.54 14.11 8.87
CA GLN A 70 7.18 14.21 10.27
C GLN A 70 6.44 12.91 10.62
N LYS A 71 7.09 12.19 11.53
CA LYS A 71 6.74 10.92 12.14
C LYS A 71 5.28 10.84 12.58
#